data_AF-A0A0Q3X0E0-F1
#
_entry.id   AF-A0A0Q3X0E0-F1
#
_cell.length_a   1.000
_cell.length_b   1.000
_cell.length_c   1.000
_cell.angle_alpha   90.00
_cell.angle_beta   90.00
_cell.angle_gamma   90.00
#
_symmetry.space_group_name_H-M   'P 1'
#
loop_
_entity.id
_entity.type
_entity.pdbx_description
1 polymer ?
#
loop_
_entity_poly.entity_id
_entity_poly.type
_entity_poly.pdbx_seq_one_letter_code
_entity_poly.pdbx_strand_id
1 'polypeptide(L)'
;MKKVITTIIIGVFFLTFSVNSASAHSGRTDRLGGHFRTSDCVYMFHHPTSKVSGKSKAKIVSLIKQYNSNYRCTRTLTTKKVLWNTVRHK
;
A
#
# COMPACT_ATOMS: atom_id res chain seq x y z
N MET A 1 -13.02 -24.85 38.55
CA MET A 1 -12.69 -23.41 38.55
C MET A 1 -11.47 -23.07 37.69
N LYS A 2 -10.28 -23.66 37.94
CA LYS A 2 -9.06 -23.39 37.14
C LYS A 2 -9.23 -23.55 35.62
N LYS A 3 -9.89 -24.62 35.15
CA LYS A 3 -10.13 -24.88 33.72
C LYS A 3 -11.00 -23.81 33.03
N VAL A 4 -11.99 -23.28 33.75
CA VAL A 4 -12.90 -22.22 33.24
C VAL A 4 -12.16 -20.89 33.12
N ILE A 5 -11.30 -20.57 34.09
CA ILE A 5 -10.45 -19.38 34.06
C ILE A 5 -9.48 -19.42 32.88
N THR A 6 -8.87 -20.58 32.61
CA THR A 6 -7.97 -20.76 31.46
C THR A 6 -8.68 -20.56 30.11
N THR A 7 -9.91 -21.07 29.96
CA THR A 7 -10.69 -20.88 28.73
C THR A 7 -11.06 -19.41 28.49
N ILE A 8 -11.40 -18.67 29.56
CA ILE A 8 -11.70 -17.24 29.47
C ILE A 8 -10.46 -16.44 29.05
N ILE A 9 -9.28 -16.74 29.61
CA ILE A 9 -8.04 -16.04 29.27
C ILE A 9 -7.66 -16.25 27.79
N ILE A 10 -7.82 -17.46 27.26
CA ILE A 10 -7.56 -17.75 25.84
C ILE A 10 -8.57 -17.03 24.93
N GLY A 11 -9.85 -17.01 25.31
CA GLY A 11 -10.89 -16.29 24.57
C GLY A 11 -10.66 -14.78 24.50
N VAL A 12 -10.21 -14.18 25.61
CA VAL A 12 -9.86 -12.75 25.66
C VAL A 12 -8.61 -12.44 24.82
N PHE A 13 -7.63 -13.34 24.79
CA PHE A 13 -6.42 -13.18 23.97
C PHE A 13 -6.70 -13.19 22.46
N PHE A 14 -7.71 -13.96 22.01
CA PHE A 14 -8.12 -13.96 20.60
C PHE A 14 -8.88 -12.68 20.19
N LEU A 15 -9.55 -12.00 21.13
CA LEU A 15 -10.30 -10.76 20.86
C LEU A 15 -9.39 -9.52 20.68
N THR A 16 -8.12 -9.60 21.07
CA THR A 16 -7.16 -8.50 20.90
C THR A 16 -6.43 -8.50 19.55
N PHE A 17 -6.67 -9.48 18.68
CA PHE A 17 -6.17 -9.43 17.30
C PHE A 17 -6.98 -8.40 16.51
N SER A 18 -6.56 -7.14 16.59
CA SER A 18 -7.09 -6.06 15.77
C SER A 18 -6.96 -6.45 14.29
N VAL A 19 -8.10 -6.74 13.66
CA VAL A 19 -8.20 -6.82 12.21
C VAL A 19 -7.85 -5.42 11.68
N ASN A 20 -6.62 -5.24 11.22
CA ASN A 20 -6.18 -3.98 10.66
C ASN A 20 -6.86 -3.87 9.29
N SER A 21 -8.06 -3.29 9.27
CA SER A 21 -8.84 -3.04 8.07
C SER A 21 -8.03 -2.15 7.14
N ALA A 22 -7.29 -2.76 6.21
CA ALA A 22 -6.65 -2.04 5.14
C ALA A 22 -7.76 -1.41 4.31
N SER A 23 -7.98 -0.11 4.50
CA SER A 23 -9.01 0.64 3.79
C SER A 23 -8.77 0.54 2.29
N ALA A 24 -9.53 -0.32 1.62
CA ALA A 24 -9.46 -0.54 0.18
C ALA A 24 -10.15 0.64 -0.52
N HIS A 25 -9.46 1.77 -0.66
CA HIS A 25 -9.93 2.87 -1.49
C HIS A 25 -9.56 2.60 -2.96
N SER A 26 -10.42 3.04 -3.88
CA SER A 26 -10.17 2.83 -5.31
C SER A 26 -8.88 3.54 -5.74
N GLY A 27 -8.12 2.95 -6.66
CA GLY A 27 -6.94 3.62 -7.26
C GLY A 27 -7.27 4.95 -7.97
N ARG A 28 -8.57 5.24 -8.20
CA ARG A 28 -9.09 6.46 -8.80
C ARG A 28 -9.09 7.64 -7.82
N THR A 29 -9.16 7.38 -6.52
CA THR A 29 -9.06 8.42 -5.47
C THR A 29 -7.62 8.69 -5.07
N ASP A 30 -6.68 7.82 -5.48
CA ASP A 30 -5.27 8.04 -5.21
C ASP A 30 -4.75 9.24 -6.01
N ARG A 31 -4.04 10.13 -5.31
CA ARG A 31 -3.51 11.39 -5.86
C ARG A 31 -2.68 11.19 -7.15
N LEU A 32 -2.04 10.03 -7.28
CA LEU A 32 -1.23 9.64 -8.45
C LEU A 32 -1.91 8.60 -9.33
N GLY A 33 -3.06 8.05 -8.93
CA GLY A 33 -3.82 7.10 -9.73
C GLY A 33 -3.42 5.63 -9.55
N GLY A 34 -2.86 5.25 -8.39
CA GLY A 34 -2.34 3.91 -8.17
C GLY A 34 -2.02 3.63 -6.71
N HIS A 35 -1.71 2.37 -6.40
CA HIS A 35 -1.35 1.92 -5.06
C HIS A 35 -0.34 0.78 -5.08
N PHE A 36 0.22 0.49 -3.90
CA PHE A 36 1.06 -0.69 -3.70
C PHE A 36 0.21 -1.96 -3.64
N ARG A 37 0.66 -2.99 -4.34
CA ARG A 37 0.22 -4.35 -4.11
C ARG A 37 0.80 -4.86 -2.78
N THR A 38 -0.07 -5.32 -1.88
CA THR A 38 0.28 -5.67 -0.50
C THR A 38 1.32 -6.79 -0.39
N SER A 39 1.28 -7.76 -1.30
CA SER A 39 2.12 -8.96 -1.25
C SER A 39 3.60 -8.66 -1.48
N ASP A 40 3.94 -7.75 -2.41
CA ASP A 40 5.32 -7.57 -2.88
C ASP A 40 5.79 -6.11 -2.98
N CYS A 41 4.96 -5.15 -2.54
CA CYS A 41 5.26 -3.72 -2.62
C CYS A 41 5.56 -3.22 -4.04
N VAL A 42 4.99 -3.87 -5.05
CA VAL A 42 4.99 -3.34 -6.42
C VAL A 42 3.92 -2.25 -6.51
N TYR A 43 4.29 -1.06 -7.00
CA TYR A 43 3.36 0.02 -7.23
C TYR A 43 2.68 -0.13 -8.60
N MET A 44 1.34 -0.13 -8.60
CA MET A 44 0.52 -0.35 -9.78
C MET A 44 -0.32 0.90 -10.03
N PHE A 45 -0.20 1.51 -11.21
CA PHE A 45 -1.14 2.54 -11.64
C PHE A 45 -2.39 1.89 -12.25
N HIS A 46 -3.56 2.32 -11.77
CA HIS A 46 -4.86 1.96 -12.33
C HIS A 46 -5.38 3.07 -13.24
N HIS A 47 -5.27 4.32 -12.79
CA HIS A 47 -5.73 5.51 -13.50
C HIS A 47 -4.70 6.65 -13.35
N PRO A 48 -3.51 6.55 -13.98
CA PRO A 48 -2.45 7.52 -13.79
C PRO A 48 -2.91 8.96 -14.07
N THR A 49 -2.61 9.87 -13.16
CA THR A 49 -3.03 11.27 -13.28
C THR A 49 -2.00 12.10 -14.06
N SER A 50 -2.38 13.32 -14.44
CA SER A 50 -1.46 14.31 -15.04
C SER A 50 -0.24 14.63 -14.15
N LYS A 51 -0.29 14.30 -12.86
CA LYS A 51 0.83 14.45 -11.92
C LYS A 51 1.97 13.47 -12.19
N VAL A 52 1.75 12.37 -12.90
CA VAL A 52 2.79 11.39 -13.23
C VAL A 52 3.03 11.26 -14.73
N SER A 53 2.01 11.53 -15.56
CA SER A 53 2.11 11.48 -17.02
C SER A 53 3.20 12.40 -17.56
N GLY A 54 4.05 11.87 -18.45
CA GLY A 54 5.12 12.61 -19.11
C GLY A 54 6.28 13.02 -18.19
N LYS A 55 6.37 12.48 -16.98
CA LYS A 55 7.51 12.67 -16.08
C LYS A 55 8.51 11.51 -16.23
N SER A 56 9.75 11.75 -15.84
CA SER A 56 10.77 10.71 -15.80
C SER A 56 10.45 9.67 -14.71
N LYS A 57 10.91 8.43 -14.89
CA LYS A 57 10.74 7.35 -13.91
C LYS A 57 11.22 7.76 -12.50
N ALA A 58 12.35 8.45 -12.40
CA ALA A 58 12.89 8.94 -11.13
C ALA A 58 11.95 9.93 -10.43
N LYS A 59 11.37 10.88 -11.20
CA LYS A 59 10.42 11.84 -10.65
C LYS A 59 9.13 11.15 -10.20
N ILE A 60 8.65 10.16 -10.95
CA ILE A 60 7.46 9.38 -10.59
C ILE A 60 7.70 8.62 -9.27
N VAL A 61 8.85 7.96 -9.11
CA VAL A 61 9.22 7.27 -7.86
C VAL A 61 9.26 8.25 -6.67
N SER A 62 9.83 9.44 -6.86
CA SER A 62 9.85 10.49 -5.82
C SER A 62 8.44 10.91 -5.41
N LEU A 63 7.53 11.10 -6.37
CA LEU A 63 6.13 11.46 -6.08
C LEU A 63 5.41 10.35 -5.33
N ILE A 64 5.63 9.07 -5.70
CA ILE A 64 5.03 7.93 -4.99
C ILE A 64 5.49 7.93 -3.54
N LYS A 65 6.79 8.11 -3.27
CA LYS A 65 7.32 8.18 -1.90
C LYS A 65 6.74 9.36 -1.11
N GLN A 66 6.52 10.50 -1.76
CA GLN A 66 5.99 11.71 -1.13
C GLN A 66 4.52 11.57 -0.73
N TYR A 67 3.69 10.95 -1.57
CA TYR A 67 2.24 10.96 -1.41
C TYR A 67 1.66 9.65 -0.88
N ASN A 68 2.50 8.70 -0.46
CA ASN A 68 2.05 7.41 0.05
C ASN A 68 2.53 7.20 1.49
N SER A 69 1.59 6.91 2.39
CA SER A 69 1.85 6.67 3.81
C SER A 69 2.33 5.25 4.13
N ASN A 70 2.41 4.35 3.15
CA ASN A 70 2.94 3.00 3.35
C ASN A 70 4.48 3.02 3.42
N TYR A 71 5.00 3.43 4.58
CA TYR A 71 6.44 3.55 4.84
C TYR A 71 7.20 2.24 4.61
N ARG A 72 6.57 1.08 4.85
CA ARG A 72 7.15 -0.24 4.56
C ARG A 72 7.51 -0.36 3.08
N CYS A 73 6.58 -0.04 2.19
CA CYS A 73 6.81 -0.17 0.75
C CYS A 73 7.63 0.98 0.17
N THR A 74 7.40 2.23 0.59
CA THR A 74 8.10 3.41 0.04
C THR A 74 9.61 3.38 0.33
N ARG A 75 10.05 2.82 1.46
CA ARG A 75 11.49 2.68 1.80
C ARG A 75 12.26 1.85 0.77
N THR A 76 11.66 0.80 0.23
CA THR A 76 12.31 -0.09 -0.75
C THR A 76 11.93 0.22 -2.20
N LEU A 77 11.12 1.27 -2.42
CA LEU A 77 10.65 1.61 -3.75
C LEU A 77 11.81 2.12 -4.61
N THR A 78 12.00 1.43 -5.73
CA THR A 78 12.90 1.78 -6.83
C THR A 78 12.14 1.70 -8.15
N THR A 79 12.76 2.11 -9.25
CA THR A 79 12.14 2.02 -10.58
C THR A 79 11.81 0.57 -10.99
N LYS A 80 12.45 -0.43 -10.39
CA LYS A 80 12.18 -1.85 -10.66
C LYS A 80 10.88 -2.35 -9.99
N LYS A 81 10.39 -1.64 -8.96
CA LYS A 81 9.17 -1.99 -8.21
C LYS A 81 7.95 -1.15 -8.63
N VAL A 82 7.96 -0.63 -9.85
CA VAL A 82 6.82 0.11 -10.43
C VAL A 82 6.43 -0.59 -11.72
N LEU A 83 5.13 -0.86 -11.90
CA LEU A 83 4.61 -1.32 -13.17
C LEU A 83 4.44 -0.13 -14.12
N TRP A 84 5.35 -0.05 -15.10
CA TRP A 84 5.42 1.06 -16.04
C TRP A 84 4.47 0.93 -17.23
N ASN A 85 3.93 -0.26 -17.47
CA ASN A 85 3.03 -0.55 -18.59
C ASN A 85 1.74 0.26 -18.56
N THR A 86 1.35 0.79 -17.40
CA THR A 86 0.12 1.56 -17.23
C THR A 86 0.34 3.07 -17.19
N VAL A 87 1.58 3.58 -17.17
CA VAL A 87 1.87 5.03 -17.13
C VAL A 87 2.76 5.48 -18.29
N ARG A 88 2.30 6.51 -19.02
CA ARG A 88 3.12 7.18 -20.04
C ARG A 88 4.19 8.02 -19.34
N HIS A 89 5.44 7.61 -19.49
CA HIS A 89 6.62 8.26 -18.91
C HIS A 89 7.59 8.67 -20.03
N LYS A 90 8.42 9.67 -19.74
CA LYS A 90 9.59 10.03 -20.57
C LYS A 90 10.76 9.14 -20.21
#